data_AF-A0AA85BFZ1-F1
#
_entry.id   AF-A0AA85BFZ1-F1
#
_cell.length_a   1.000
_cell.length_b   1.000
_cell.length_c   1.000
_cell.angle_alpha   90.00
_cell.angle_beta   90.00
_cell.angle_gamma   90.00
#
_symmetry.space_group_name_H-M   'P 1'
#
loop_
_entity.id
_entity.type
_entity.pdbx_description
1 polymer ?
#
loop_
_entity_poly.entity_id
_entity_poly.type
_entity_poly.pdbx_seq_one_letter_code
_entity_poly.pdbx_strand_id
1 'polypeptide(L)'
;MFNFLGFLIFSNCIVLGHSLYSVAFECGKPAIYLNNEFWVTDFTQDCLEDELSILNYCKKVYRERNITAVVASPPIDVVLSDWCEFEHRKLAKCQKVDDERHEIRPFICLDNIPMSELFTPVGCQLSSLDNDRSYVCESYKFWENSPEKLA
;
A
#
# COMPACT_ATOMS: atom_id res chain seq x y z
N MET A 1 16.98 -34.74 -28.61
CA MET A 1 16.50 -33.55 -29.34
C MET A 1 15.54 -32.84 -28.40
N PHE A 2 16.07 -31.94 -27.55
CA PHE A 2 15.31 -31.28 -26.50
C PHE A 2 14.55 -30.09 -27.07
N ASN A 3 13.22 -30.12 -26.95
CA ASN A 3 12.32 -29.11 -27.50
C ASN A 3 12.40 -27.84 -26.63
N PHE A 4 12.95 -26.77 -27.21
CA PHE A 4 13.26 -25.49 -26.58
C PHE A 4 12.05 -24.51 -26.61
N LEU A 5 10.84 -25.01 -26.42
CA LEU A 5 9.58 -24.28 -26.66
C LEU A 5 8.56 -24.43 -25.53
N GLY A 6 9.04 -24.63 -24.29
CA GLY A 6 8.19 -24.80 -23.10
C GLY A 6 8.46 -23.82 -21.95
N PHE A 7 9.33 -22.82 -22.13
CA PHE A 7 9.78 -21.96 -21.03
C PHE A 7 9.28 -20.50 -21.06
N LEU A 8 8.37 -20.15 -21.98
CA LEU A 8 7.94 -18.76 -22.18
C LEU A 8 6.44 -18.49 -21.94
N ILE A 9 5.75 -19.32 -21.14
CA ILE A 9 4.30 -19.12 -20.86
C ILE A 9 3.98 -19.20 -19.34
N PHE A 10 4.92 -18.83 -18.46
CA PHE A 10 4.61 -18.59 -17.04
C PHE A 10 5.07 -17.21 -16.53
N SER A 11 5.50 -16.31 -17.42
CA SER A 11 5.96 -14.96 -17.06
C SER A 11 5.14 -13.89 -17.78
N ASN A 12 3.81 -13.89 -17.57
CA ASN A 12 2.94 -12.80 -17.99
C ASN A 12 1.72 -12.65 -17.06
N CYS A 13 1.99 -12.66 -15.75
CA CYS A 13 1.23 -11.88 -14.78
C CYS A 13 2.22 -11.02 -13.96
N ILE A 14 3.22 -10.44 -14.63
CA ILE A 14 3.78 -9.20 -14.11
C ILE A 14 2.74 -8.18 -14.50
N VAL A 15 1.93 -7.78 -13.52
CA VAL A 15 1.18 -6.53 -13.60
C VAL A 15 2.23 -5.43 -13.81
N LEU A 16 2.58 -5.17 -15.07
CA LEU A 16 3.24 -3.94 -15.50
C LEU A 16 2.18 -2.85 -15.35
N GLY A 17 1.97 -2.40 -14.12
CA GLY A 17 0.87 -1.51 -13.79
C GLY A 17 1.26 -0.63 -12.61
N HIS A 18 2.23 0.26 -12.84
CA HIS A 18 2.66 1.37 -11.99
C HIS A 18 3.08 0.95 -10.57
N SER A 19 4.32 1.29 -10.17
CA SER A 19 4.67 1.37 -8.75
C SER A 19 3.65 2.30 -8.09
N LEU A 20 2.65 1.74 -7.40
CA LEU A 20 1.54 2.50 -6.84
C LEU A 20 2.10 3.29 -5.67
N TYR A 21 2.07 4.62 -5.79
CA TYR A 21 2.49 5.54 -4.74
C TYR A 21 1.89 5.12 -3.41
N SER A 22 2.75 4.70 -2.49
CA SER A 22 2.31 4.10 -1.24
C SER A 22 3.08 4.69 -0.08
N VAL A 23 2.45 4.77 1.07
CA VAL A 23 3.05 5.21 2.33
C VAL A 23 2.75 4.15 3.38
N ALA A 24 3.65 3.91 4.32
CA ALA A 24 3.41 2.97 5.42
C ALA A 24 3.95 3.54 6.72
N PHE A 25 3.32 3.09 7.80
CA PHE A 25 3.51 3.63 9.14
C PHE A 25 3.56 2.49 10.16
N GLU A 26 4.45 2.62 11.13
CA GLU A 26 4.46 1.81 12.35
C GLU A 26 4.94 2.71 13.49
N CYS A 27 4.16 2.79 14.57
CA CYS A 27 4.42 3.76 15.63
C CYS A 27 5.76 3.49 16.32
N GLY A 28 6.50 4.57 16.58
CA GLY A 28 7.85 4.50 17.12
C GLY A 28 8.93 4.27 16.06
N LYS A 29 8.56 4.00 14.79
CA LYS A 29 9.45 3.90 13.63
C LYS A 29 9.20 5.08 12.68
N PRO A 30 10.20 5.48 11.88
CA PRO A 30 10.00 6.51 10.86
C PRO A 30 9.04 6.04 9.78
N ALA A 31 8.22 6.96 9.26
CA ALA A 31 7.35 6.68 8.14
C ALA A 31 8.17 6.31 6.89
N ILE A 32 7.59 5.50 6.01
CA ILE A 32 8.21 5.11 4.74
C ILE A 32 7.27 5.40 3.58
N TYR A 33 7.83 5.66 2.40
CA TYR A 33 7.07 5.89 1.18
C TYR A 33 7.76 5.29 -0.05
N LEU A 34 6.98 4.77 -0.99
CA LEU A 34 7.48 4.11 -2.19
C LEU A 34 7.82 5.13 -3.29
N ASN A 35 9.11 5.30 -3.58
CA ASN A 35 9.60 6.14 -4.66
C ASN A 35 10.06 5.27 -5.83
N ASN A 36 9.30 5.28 -6.93
CA ASN A 36 9.52 4.64 -8.24
C ASN A 36 9.83 3.13 -8.19
N GLU A 37 10.75 2.67 -7.34
CA GLU A 37 11.18 1.29 -7.17
C GLU A 37 11.54 0.93 -5.71
N PHE A 38 11.82 1.90 -4.82
CA PHE A 38 12.34 1.63 -3.48
C PHE A 38 11.55 2.35 -2.39
N TRP A 39 11.46 1.72 -1.21
CA TRP A 39 10.93 2.36 0.00
C TRP A 39 11.96 3.33 0.57
N VAL A 40 11.53 4.56 0.80
CA VAL A 40 12.33 5.66 1.33
C VAL A 40 11.83 6.03 2.72
N THR A 41 12.75 6.21 3.66
CA THR A 41 12.45 6.54 5.05
C THR A 41 12.37 8.05 5.28
N ASP A 42 11.26 8.54 5.83
CA ASP A 42 11.08 9.90 6.35
C ASP A 42 11.31 9.91 7.87
N PHE A 43 12.54 10.26 8.28
CA PHE A 43 12.90 10.35 9.69
C PHE A 43 12.24 11.52 10.46
N THR A 44 11.44 12.34 9.80
CA THR A 44 10.73 13.47 10.43
C THR A 44 9.31 13.15 10.83
N GLN A 45 8.79 11.99 10.40
CA GLN A 45 7.40 11.60 10.56
C GLN A 45 7.31 10.25 11.27
N ASP A 46 6.55 10.21 12.36
CA ASP A 46 6.14 8.96 13.03
C ASP A 46 4.80 8.48 12.40
N CYS A 47 4.20 7.43 12.96
CA CYS A 47 2.93 6.92 12.48
C CYS A 47 1.81 7.98 12.42
N LEU A 48 0.94 7.81 11.44
CA LEU A 48 -0.30 8.57 11.28
C LEU A 48 -1.45 7.58 11.28
N GLU A 49 -2.52 7.91 12.02
CA GLU A 49 -3.67 7.02 12.17
C GLU A 49 -4.91 7.54 11.44
N ASP A 50 -5.08 8.86 11.34
CA ASP A 50 -6.24 9.47 10.71
C ASP A 50 -6.06 9.66 9.20
N GLU A 51 -7.13 9.38 8.45
CA GLU A 51 -7.14 9.39 6.99
C GLU A 51 -6.71 10.74 6.40
N LEU A 52 -7.11 11.86 7.04
CA LEU A 52 -6.79 13.21 6.59
C LEU A 52 -5.28 13.47 6.71
N SER A 53 -4.66 13.11 7.83
CA SER A 53 -3.22 13.22 8.03
C SER A 53 -2.45 12.34 7.06
N ILE A 54 -2.91 11.11 6.80
CA ILE A 54 -2.29 10.22 5.82
C ILE A 54 -2.38 10.80 4.41
N LEU A 55 -3.54 11.35 4.02
CA LEU A 55 -3.70 12.07 2.74
C LEU A 55 -2.78 13.29 2.64
N ASN A 56 -2.66 14.07 3.71
CA ASN A 56 -1.76 15.22 3.76
C ASN A 56 -0.29 14.78 3.65
N TYR A 57 0.08 13.65 4.26
CA TYR A 57 1.41 13.07 4.13
C TYR A 57 1.68 12.60 2.70
N CYS A 58 0.75 11.90 2.05
CA CYS A 58 0.86 11.55 0.63
C CYS A 58 1.12 12.79 -0.24
N LYS A 59 0.36 13.88 -0.04
CA LYS A 59 0.57 15.17 -0.74
C LYS A 59 1.93 15.78 -0.44
N LYS A 60 2.43 15.64 0.80
CA LYS A 60 3.76 16.12 1.22
C LYS A 60 4.89 15.40 0.48
N VAL A 61 4.82 14.07 0.38
CA VAL A 61 5.90 13.24 -0.23
C VAL A 61 5.79 13.15 -1.75
N TYR A 62 4.57 13.23 -2.30
CA TYR A 62 4.28 13.19 -3.74
C TYR A 62 3.77 14.55 -4.24
N ARG A 63 4.58 15.61 -4.10
CA ARG A 63 4.14 17.00 -4.38
C ARG A 63 3.78 17.29 -5.83
N GLU A 64 4.34 16.52 -6.76
CA GLU A 64 4.09 16.68 -8.20
C GLU A 64 2.78 16.01 -8.64
N ARG A 65 2.06 15.40 -7.69
CA ARG A 65 0.89 14.58 -7.91
C ARG A 65 -0.36 15.20 -7.30
N ASN A 66 -1.49 15.00 -7.95
CA ASN A 66 -2.78 15.51 -7.49
C ASN A 66 -3.50 14.46 -6.64
N ILE A 67 -2.87 14.10 -5.51
CA ILE A 67 -3.39 13.06 -4.63
C ILE A 67 -4.69 13.53 -4.00
N THR A 68 -5.78 12.80 -4.22
CA THR A 68 -7.12 13.17 -3.73
C THR A 68 -7.65 12.23 -2.65
N ALA A 69 -7.15 11.00 -2.58
CA ALA A 69 -7.63 9.98 -1.67
C ALA A 69 -6.51 9.02 -1.26
N VAL A 70 -6.77 8.25 -0.20
CA VAL A 70 -5.89 7.19 0.28
C VAL A 70 -6.70 5.92 0.53
N VAL A 71 -6.12 4.76 0.25
CA VAL A 71 -6.78 3.46 0.43
C VAL A 71 -5.84 2.52 1.16
N ALA A 72 -6.33 1.83 2.19
CA ALA A 72 -5.56 0.80 2.87
C ALA A 72 -5.29 -0.40 1.94
N SER A 73 -4.05 -0.86 1.91
CA SER A 73 -3.62 -2.04 1.17
C SER A 73 -3.47 -3.23 2.13
N PRO A 74 -3.68 -4.47 1.66
CA PRO A 74 -3.23 -5.67 2.37
C PRO A 74 -1.75 -5.59 2.76
N PRO A 75 -1.33 -6.31 3.82
CA PRO A 75 0.06 -6.36 4.24
C PRO A 75 0.95 -6.97 3.14
N ILE A 76 2.18 -6.47 3.05
CA ILE A 76 3.21 -6.95 2.13
C ILE A 76 4.55 -7.12 2.84
N ASP A 77 5.33 -8.10 2.41
CA ASP A 77 6.71 -8.29 2.89
C ASP A 77 7.69 -7.53 2.00
N VAL A 78 8.47 -6.63 2.61
CA VAL A 78 9.47 -5.80 1.93
C VAL A 78 10.81 -5.89 2.63
N VAL A 79 11.90 -5.69 1.89
CA VAL A 79 13.23 -5.56 2.49
C VAL A 79 13.47 -4.08 2.74
N LEU A 80 13.70 -3.70 4.00
CA LEU A 80 13.94 -2.31 4.40
C LEU A 80 15.26 -2.21 5.14
N SER A 81 16.18 -1.43 4.60
CA SER A 81 17.41 -1.08 5.31
C SER A 81 17.14 0.04 6.31
N ASP A 82 17.69 -0.08 7.52
CA ASP A 82 17.65 0.96 8.55
C ASP A 82 16.24 1.41 8.99
N TRP A 83 15.21 0.56 8.81
CA TRP A 83 13.85 0.83 9.29
C TRP A 83 13.61 0.29 10.70
N CYS A 84 13.94 1.11 11.67
CA CYS A 84 14.02 0.75 13.09
C CYS A 84 13.42 1.85 13.97
N GLU A 85 13.23 1.55 15.25
CA GLU A 85 12.70 2.53 16.19
C GLU A 85 13.60 3.77 16.32
N PHE A 86 12.99 4.94 16.50
CA PHE A 86 13.71 6.20 16.68
C PHE A 86 14.74 6.13 17.83
N GLU A 87 14.41 5.42 18.91
CA GLU A 87 15.30 5.21 20.05
C GLU A 87 16.52 4.35 19.68
N HIS A 88 16.30 3.26 18.95
CA HIS A 88 17.37 2.37 18.50
C HIS A 88 18.33 3.07 17.54
N ARG A 89 17.86 4.03 16.73
CA ARG A 89 18.71 4.86 15.88
C ARG A 89 19.65 5.75 16.69
N LYS A 90 19.15 6.42 17.74
CA LYS A 90 19.98 7.26 18.63
C LYS A 90 21.11 6.46 19.28
N LEU A 91 20.86 5.18 19.51
CA LEU A 91 21.82 4.26 20.13
C LEU A 91 22.72 3.52 19.10
N ALA A 92 22.61 3.84 17.80
CA ALA A 92 23.26 3.11 16.70
C ALA A 92 23.01 1.59 16.75
N LYS A 93 21.87 1.19 17.34
CA LYS A 93 21.42 -0.21 17.51
C LYS A 93 20.50 -0.68 16.40
N CYS A 94 20.22 0.17 15.42
CA CYS A 94 19.70 -0.29 14.12
C CYS A 94 20.82 -1.07 13.46
N GLN A 95 20.96 -2.31 13.88
CA GLN A 95 22.01 -3.18 13.41
C GLN A 95 21.75 -3.44 11.94
N LYS A 96 22.80 -3.24 11.13
CA LYS A 96 22.84 -3.53 9.70
C LYS A 96 22.58 -5.01 9.47
N VAL A 97 21.32 -5.42 9.45
CA VAL A 97 20.92 -6.68 8.83
C VAL A 97 20.56 -6.29 7.41
N ASP A 98 21.58 -6.25 6.54
CA ASP A 98 21.33 -6.28 5.12
C ASP A 98 20.41 -7.50 4.87
N ASP A 99 19.27 -7.28 4.22
CA ASP A 99 18.24 -8.29 3.86
C ASP A 99 17.16 -8.67 4.92
N GLU A 100 16.95 -7.89 6.00
CA GLU A 100 15.79 -8.14 6.88
C GLU A 100 14.45 -7.86 6.15
N ARG A 101 13.52 -8.82 6.22
CA ARG A 101 12.16 -8.68 5.69
C ARG A 101 11.24 -8.14 6.77
N HIS A 102 10.49 -7.10 6.41
CA HIS A 102 9.48 -6.48 7.25
C HIS A 102 8.11 -6.63 6.59
N GLU A 103 7.14 -7.13 7.35
CA GLU A 103 5.73 -7.02 6.98
C GLU A 103 5.27 -5.58 7.24
N ILE A 104 4.82 -4.89 6.20
CA ILE A 104 4.26 -3.54 6.32
C ILE A 104 2.82 -3.51 5.84
N ARG A 105 2.05 -2.52 6.31
CA ARG A 105 0.65 -2.28 5.90
C ARG A 105 0.55 -0.93 5.19
N PRO A 106 0.62 -0.90 3.84
CA PRO A 106 0.65 0.35 3.10
C PRO A 106 -0.72 1.02 3.00
N PHE A 107 -0.71 2.32 2.79
CA PHE A 107 -1.79 3.10 2.21
C PHE A 107 -1.38 3.52 0.80
N ILE A 108 -2.22 3.22 -0.18
CA ILE A 108 -2.05 3.64 -1.57
C ILE A 108 -2.57 5.07 -1.71
N CYS A 109 -1.73 5.97 -2.20
CA CYS A 109 -2.05 7.36 -2.48
C CYS A 109 -2.59 7.48 -3.93
N LEU A 110 -3.85 7.88 -4.08
CA LEU A 110 -4.54 7.88 -5.38
C LEU A 110 -4.56 9.28 -6.01
N ASP A 111 -4.10 9.34 -7.27
CA ASP A 111 -4.20 10.51 -8.13
C ASP A 111 -5.44 10.44 -9.01
N ASN A 112 -6.36 11.39 -8.88
CA ASN A 112 -7.41 11.65 -9.87
C ASN A 112 -8.11 10.38 -10.41
N ILE A 113 -8.41 9.40 -9.56
CA ILE A 113 -9.21 8.25 -9.97
C ILE A 113 -10.69 8.62 -9.75
N PRO A 114 -11.54 8.61 -10.79
CA PRO A 114 -12.97 8.59 -10.54
C PRO A 114 -13.27 7.31 -9.76
N MET A 115 -13.83 7.44 -8.54
CA MET A 115 -14.10 6.34 -7.61
C MET A 115 -14.92 5.16 -8.19
N SER A 116 -15.41 5.29 -9.43
CA SER A 116 -16.20 4.30 -10.15
C SER A 116 -15.39 3.22 -10.90
N GLU A 117 -14.09 3.39 -11.15
CA GLU A 117 -13.31 2.42 -11.94
C GLU A 117 -12.39 1.57 -11.06
N LEU A 118 -12.99 0.62 -10.34
CA LEU A 118 -12.21 -0.42 -9.65
C LEU A 118 -11.73 -1.47 -10.68
N PHE A 119 -10.42 -1.60 -10.86
CA PHE A 119 -9.86 -2.62 -11.75
C PHE A 119 -10.12 -4.02 -11.18
N THR A 120 -10.78 -4.87 -11.98
CA THR A 120 -11.06 -6.27 -11.62
C THR A 120 -10.04 -7.19 -12.32
N PRO A 121 -9.22 -7.96 -11.60
CA PRO A 121 -8.31 -8.92 -12.21
C PRO A 121 -9.03 -9.97 -13.08
N VAL A 122 -8.30 -10.56 -14.03
CA VAL A 122 -8.82 -11.65 -14.86
C VAL A 122 -9.21 -12.84 -13.97
N GLY A 123 -10.47 -13.26 -14.02
CA GLY A 123 -11.00 -14.34 -13.19
C GLY A 123 -11.64 -13.88 -11.87
N CYS A 124 -11.65 -12.58 -11.59
CA CYS A 124 -12.41 -11.99 -10.49
C CYS A 124 -13.66 -11.28 -11.02
N GLN A 125 -14.71 -11.18 -10.19
CA GLN A 125 -15.89 -10.39 -10.47
C GLN A 125 -16.02 -9.29 -9.43
N LEU A 126 -16.19 -8.05 -9.87
CA LEU A 126 -16.49 -6.94 -8.99
C LEU A 126 -17.98 -6.99 -8.64
N SER A 127 -18.28 -7.25 -7.37
CA SER A 127 -19.62 -7.08 -6.80
C SER A 127 -19.69 -5.71 -6.12
N SER A 128 -20.72 -4.93 -6.43
CA SER A 128 -21.08 -3.73 -5.67
C SER A 128 -22.21 -4.05 -4.71
N LEU A 129 -22.18 -3.43 -3.54
CA LEU A 129 -23.25 -3.52 -2.53
C LEU A 129 -24.34 -2.48 -2.83
N ASP A 130 -24.78 -2.40 -4.07
CA ASP A 130 -25.87 -1.52 -4.49
C ASP A 130 -27.18 -2.31 -4.42
N ASN A 131 -27.65 -2.60 -3.21
CA ASN A 131 -29.03 -3.01 -3.04
C ASN A 131 -29.86 -1.73 -2.87
N ASP A 132 -30.94 -1.61 -3.66
CA ASP A 132 -31.74 -0.41 -3.95
C ASP A 132 -32.48 0.21 -2.72
N ARG A 133 -31.97 0.00 -1.50
CA ARG A 133 -32.57 0.38 -0.22
C ARG A 133 -31.48 0.71 0.80
N SER A 134 -31.35 2.02 1.08
CA SER A 134 -30.53 2.65 2.13
C SER A 134 -29.03 2.77 1.84
N TYR A 135 -28.64 3.91 1.28
CA TYR A 135 -27.25 4.37 1.33
C TYR A 135 -26.83 4.60 2.79
N VAL A 136 -25.98 3.73 3.33
CA VAL A 136 -25.36 3.91 4.65
C VAL A 136 -23.94 4.40 4.44
N CYS A 137 -23.54 5.51 5.08
CA CYS A 137 -22.17 6.02 5.03
C CYS A 137 -21.45 5.58 6.31
N GLU A 138 -20.59 4.58 6.18
CA GLU A 138 -19.88 3.97 7.31
C GLU A 138 -18.37 3.85 7.06
N SER A 139 -17.61 3.70 8.14
CA SER A 139 -16.14 3.57 8.10
C SER A 139 -15.65 2.28 7.42
N TYR A 140 -14.41 2.27 6.92
CA TYR A 140 -13.79 1.05 6.35
C TYR A 140 -13.89 -0.17 7.28
N LYS A 141 -13.66 0.00 8.58
CA LYS A 141 -13.73 -1.11 9.56
C LYS A 141 -15.13 -1.72 9.67
N PHE A 142 -16.18 -0.94 9.45
CA PHE A 142 -17.54 -1.46 9.40
C PHE A 142 -17.70 -2.37 8.18
N TRP A 143 -17.34 -1.88 6.99
CA TRP A 143 -17.40 -2.65 5.75
C TRP A 143 -16.48 -3.87 5.77
N GLU A 144 -15.36 -3.78 6.48
CA GLU A 144 -14.40 -4.86 6.63
C GLU A 144 -15.02 -6.11 7.29
N ASN A 145 -15.96 -5.89 8.22
CA ASN A 145 -16.62 -6.93 9.00
C ASN A 145 -18.05 -7.23 8.48
N SER A 146 -18.45 -6.63 7.35
CA SER A 146 -19.79 -6.84 6.80
C SER A 146 -19.96 -8.30 6.32
N PRO A 147 -21.08 -8.96 6.65
CA PRO A 147 -21.38 -10.31 6.16
C PRO A 147 -21.50 -10.38 4.63
N GLU A 148 -21.68 -9.24 3.96
CA GLU A 148 -21.81 -9.15 2.50
C GLU A 148 -20.48 -9.35 1.75
N LYS A 149 -19.34 -9.40 2.46
CA LYS A 149 -18.03 -9.75 1.87
C LYS A 149 -17.93 -11.19 1.35
N LEU A 150 -18.84 -12.08 1.75
CA LEU A 150 -18.76 -13.52 1.51
C LEU A 150 -19.65 -14.01 0.35
N ALA A 151 -20.32 -13.10 -0.36
CA ALA A 151 -21.23 -13.42 -1.47
C ALA A 151 -20.54 -13.35 -2.84
#